data_AF-A0A285V7G5-F1
#
_entry.id   AF-A0A285V7G5-F1
#
_cell.length_a   1.000
_cell.length_b   1.000
_cell.length_c   1.000
_cell.angle_alpha   90.00
_cell.angle_beta   90.00
_cell.angle_gamma   90.00
#
_symmetry.space_group_name_H-M   'P 1'
#
loop_
_entity.id
_entity.type
_entity.pdbx_description
1 polymer ?
#
loop_
_entity_poly.entity_id
_entity_poly.type
_entity_poly.pdbx_seq_one_letter_code
_entity_poly.pdbx_strand_id
1 'polypeptide(L)'
;MTAIRSRTGRLFAATAIAASTGLGLVACGDEPDRGTTLEDINEEGVEDQGDLDDLQDDATEADIAEAPNDDDSTAFFDDPESFTAEPVTVRGKIVEVLSPQAFVIGEGDMATLVTRPTPDGVTLLPGYIAQVTGDVGTFLLPEVEEDLGQDLDDEGYAVFEDGPYIAAVDVNLLDED
;
A
#
# COMPACT_ATOMS: atom_id res chain seq x y z
N MET A 1 -27.52 24.69 27.88
CA MET A 1 -28.00 23.78 28.94
C MET A 1 -28.90 22.72 28.30
N THR A 2 -28.33 21.57 27.92
CA THR A 2 -29.05 20.31 27.73
C THR A 2 -28.07 19.21 28.09
N ALA A 3 -28.52 18.24 28.86
CA ALA A 3 -27.69 17.47 29.78
C ALA A 3 -27.93 15.96 29.59
N ILE A 4 -26.88 15.15 29.81
CA ILE A 4 -26.90 13.82 30.45
C ILE A 4 -27.47 12.67 29.54
N ARG A 5 -26.83 11.51 29.30
CA ARG A 5 -26.39 10.49 30.29
C ARG A 5 -25.59 9.34 29.64
N SER A 6 -24.66 8.81 30.43
CA SER A 6 -23.85 7.57 30.33
C SER A 6 -24.61 6.23 30.35
N ARG A 7 -23.95 5.13 29.91
CA ARG A 7 -23.89 3.76 30.52
C ARG A 7 -22.90 2.88 29.71
N THR A 8 -21.74 2.45 30.19
CA THR A 8 -21.42 1.34 31.13
C THR A 8 -21.70 -0.09 30.63
N GLY A 9 -20.64 -0.79 30.21
CA GLY A 9 -20.22 -2.10 30.74
C GLY A 9 -20.67 -3.38 30.00
N ARG A 10 -19.71 -4.28 29.70
CA ARG A 10 -19.41 -5.49 30.52
C ARG A 10 -18.28 -6.36 29.94
N LEU A 11 -17.37 -6.74 30.84
CA LEU A 11 -16.47 -7.89 30.77
C LEU A 11 -17.20 -9.23 30.60
N PHE A 12 -16.62 -10.17 29.85
CA PHE A 12 -16.57 -11.65 30.01
C PHE A 12 -15.57 -12.18 28.95
N ALA A 13 -14.81 -13.27 29.05
CA ALA A 13 -14.27 -14.13 30.11
C ALA A 13 -13.19 -15.02 29.44
N ALA A 14 -12.22 -15.51 30.23
CA ALA A 14 -11.11 -16.40 29.82
C ALA A 14 -11.54 -17.81 29.36
N THR A 15 -10.64 -18.57 28.69
CA THR A 15 -10.35 -20.05 28.79
C THR A 15 -9.41 -20.46 27.62
N ALA A 16 -8.09 -20.64 27.78
CA ALA A 16 -7.30 -21.79 28.27
C ALA A 16 -6.99 -22.92 27.23
N ILE A 17 -5.69 -22.99 26.86
CA ILE A 17 -4.77 -24.14 26.70
C ILE A 17 -5.14 -25.31 25.75
N ALA A 18 -4.25 -25.58 24.78
CA ALA A 18 -3.83 -26.94 24.45
C ALA A 18 -2.39 -26.95 23.90
N ALA A 19 -1.49 -27.64 24.59
CA ALA A 19 -0.13 -27.96 24.17
C ALA A 19 -0.08 -29.35 23.53
N SER A 20 0.67 -29.53 22.45
CA SER A 20 1.10 -30.86 21.99
C SER A 20 2.43 -30.77 21.25
N THR A 21 3.47 -31.26 21.92
CA THR A 21 4.78 -31.62 21.39
C THR A 21 4.69 -32.84 20.47
N GLY A 22 5.46 -32.87 19.38
CA GLY A 22 5.67 -34.07 18.58
C GLY A 22 6.88 -33.94 17.65
N LEU A 23 8.05 -34.39 18.10
CA LEU A 23 9.25 -34.61 17.29
C LEU A 23 9.10 -35.87 16.44
N GLY A 24 9.45 -35.78 15.16
CA GLY A 24 9.57 -36.93 14.26
C GLY A 24 10.69 -36.72 13.25
N LEU A 25 11.86 -37.28 13.53
CA LEU A 25 12.96 -37.45 12.59
C LEU A 25 12.59 -38.57 11.60
N VAL A 26 12.53 -38.28 10.31
CA VAL A 26 12.55 -39.31 9.26
C VAL A 26 13.85 -39.16 8.50
N ALA A 27 14.65 -40.21 8.59
CA ALA A 27 15.92 -40.37 7.91
C ALA A 27 15.72 -40.36 6.39
N CYS A 28 16.56 -39.62 5.69
CA CYS A 28 16.74 -39.70 4.25
C CYS A 28 17.13 -41.15 3.89
N GLY A 29 16.18 -41.87 3.32
CA GLY A 29 16.40 -43.14 2.64
C GLY A 29 16.91 -42.87 1.23
N ASP A 30 17.98 -43.60 0.91
CA ASP A 30 18.71 -43.65 -0.34
C ASP A 30 17.93 -44.44 -1.43
N GLU A 31 18.39 -44.31 -2.68
CA GLU A 31 18.19 -45.22 -3.85
C GLU A 31 17.00 -44.93 -4.82
N PRO A 32 17.05 -45.40 -6.09
CA PRO A 32 17.99 -45.04 -7.16
C PRO A 32 17.32 -44.76 -8.54
N ASP A 33 18.13 -44.30 -9.50
CA ASP A 33 18.03 -44.40 -10.96
C ASP A 33 16.67 -44.24 -11.68
N ARG A 34 16.52 -43.11 -12.37
CA ARG A 34 15.87 -43.08 -13.70
C ARG A 34 16.85 -42.54 -14.73
N GLY A 35 17.42 -43.46 -15.49
CA GLY A 35 18.24 -43.14 -16.64
C GLY A 35 17.43 -42.45 -17.74
N THR A 36 18.05 -41.41 -18.31
CA THR A 36 17.89 -41.02 -19.71
C THR A 36 19.28 -40.66 -20.22
N THR A 37 19.89 -41.58 -20.95
CA THR A 37 21.08 -41.28 -21.77
C THR A 37 20.60 -40.48 -22.97
N LEU A 38 20.85 -39.17 -23.00
CA LEU A 38 20.41 -38.31 -24.10
C LEU A 38 21.16 -36.96 -24.12
N GLU A 39 22.50 -36.97 -24.22
CA GLU A 39 23.25 -35.73 -24.52
C GLU A 39 24.36 -35.97 -25.56
N ASP A 40 23.96 -36.55 -26.69
CA ASP A 40 24.49 -36.18 -28.01
C ASP A 40 23.59 -35.03 -28.56
N ILE A 41 23.55 -33.90 -27.85
CA ILE A 41 23.02 -32.65 -28.39
C ILE A 41 24.19 -31.68 -28.46
N ASN A 42 24.98 -31.94 -29.49
CA ASN A 42 26.01 -31.08 -30.01
C ASN A 42 25.43 -29.71 -30.36
N GLU A 43 26.06 -28.68 -29.79
CA GLU A 43 26.27 -27.32 -30.33
C GLU A 43 25.42 -26.94 -31.55
N GLU A 44 24.56 -25.94 -31.39
CA GLU A 44 24.69 -24.62 -32.04
C GLU A 44 23.47 -23.74 -31.70
N GLY A 45 23.74 -22.55 -31.14
CA GLY A 45 22.82 -21.41 -31.20
C GLY A 45 21.71 -21.34 -30.15
N VAL A 46 22.06 -20.90 -28.94
CA VAL A 46 21.18 -20.00 -28.18
C VAL A 46 21.95 -18.71 -28.01
N GLU A 47 21.68 -17.80 -28.92
CA GLU A 47 21.95 -16.38 -28.73
C GLU A 47 21.06 -15.91 -27.58
N ASP A 48 21.69 -15.36 -26.56
CA ASP A 48 21.18 -14.22 -25.80
C ASP A 48 19.73 -14.36 -25.32
N GLN A 49 19.50 -15.25 -24.35
CA GLN A 49 18.46 -14.97 -23.37
C GLN A 49 19.01 -13.85 -22.49
N GLY A 50 18.88 -12.62 -22.99
CA GLY A 50 19.11 -11.43 -22.18
C GLY A 50 18.37 -11.60 -20.87
N ASP A 51 19.08 -11.38 -19.78
CA ASP A 51 18.60 -11.43 -18.41
C ASP A 51 17.19 -10.81 -18.31
N LEU A 52 16.16 -11.65 -18.27
CA LEU A 52 14.77 -11.23 -18.01
C LEU A 52 14.52 -11.13 -16.49
N ASP A 53 15.54 -11.35 -15.67
CA ASP A 53 15.51 -11.23 -14.22
C ASP A 53 15.66 -9.79 -13.71
N ASP A 54 15.88 -8.81 -14.59
CA ASP A 54 16.10 -7.38 -14.23
C ASP A 54 14.85 -6.49 -14.44
N LEU A 55 13.66 -7.08 -14.67
CA LEU A 55 12.39 -6.33 -14.85
C LEU A 55 11.36 -6.54 -13.74
N GLN A 56 11.78 -6.99 -12.56
CA GLN A 56 11.02 -6.75 -11.33
C GLN A 56 11.52 -5.43 -10.74
N ASP A 57 11.13 -4.33 -11.39
CA ASP A 57 11.09 -2.99 -10.80
C ASP A 57 9.99 -2.99 -9.73
N ASP A 58 10.18 -3.75 -8.65
CA ASP A 58 9.50 -3.48 -7.39
C ASP A 58 10.23 -2.27 -6.80
N ALA A 59 9.80 -1.07 -7.21
CA ALA A 59 10.31 0.17 -6.65
C ALA A 59 10.15 0.08 -5.12
N THR A 60 11.26 0.12 -4.39
CA THR A 60 11.18 0.06 -2.93
C THR A 60 10.63 1.40 -2.42
N GLU A 61 10.06 1.41 -1.21
CA GLU A 61 9.67 2.67 -0.54
C GLU A 61 10.81 3.72 -0.56
N ALA A 62 12.06 3.28 -0.47
CA ALA A 62 13.22 4.16 -0.57
C ALA A 62 13.41 4.74 -1.98
N ASP A 63 13.16 3.96 -3.03
CA ASP A 63 13.27 4.42 -4.42
C ASP A 63 12.15 5.43 -4.77
N ILE A 64 10.95 5.20 -4.24
CA ILE A 64 9.78 6.09 -4.41
C ILE A 64 10.01 7.43 -3.70
N ALA A 65 10.59 7.40 -2.50
CA ALA A 65 10.95 8.61 -1.76
C ALA A 65 12.11 9.40 -2.42
N GLU A 66 13.00 8.74 -3.16
CA GLU A 66 14.09 9.37 -3.94
C GLU A 66 13.68 9.75 -5.37
N ALA A 67 12.45 9.42 -5.80
CA ALA A 67 11.96 9.76 -7.13
C ALA A 67 12.06 11.27 -7.40
N PRO A 68 12.33 11.66 -8.66
CA PRO A 68 12.33 13.07 -9.03
C PRO A 68 11.00 13.70 -8.60
N ASN A 69 11.09 14.74 -7.76
CA ASN A 69 9.94 15.50 -7.25
C ASN A 69 9.38 16.44 -8.33
N ASP A 70 9.17 15.91 -9.53
CA ASP A 70 8.43 16.61 -10.57
C ASP A 70 6.95 16.68 -10.13
N ASP A 71 6.35 17.85 -10.29
CA ASP A 71 4.98 18.11 -9.84
C ASP A 71 4.00 17.55 -10.88
N ASP A 72 3.50 16.33 -10.66
CA ASP A 72 2.56 15.64 -11.56
C ASP A 72 1.09 16.00 -11.30
N SER A 73 0.84 16.91 -10.34
CA SER A 73 -0.47 17.32 -9.83
C SER A 73 -1.52 17.50 -10.93
N THR A 74 -1.27 18.39 -11.89
CA THR A 74 -2.26 18.70 -12.94
C THR A 74 -2.55 17.50 -13.85
N ALA A 75 -1.55 16.69 -14.15
CA ALA A 75 -1.74 15.52 -15.02
C ALA A 75 -2.47 14.40 -14.27
N PHE A 76 -2.11 14.18 -13.01
CA PHE A 76 -2.75 13.21 -12.13
C PHE A 76 -4.23 13.53 -11.90
N PHE A 77 -4.58 14.79 -11.59
CA PHE A 77 -5.98 15.12 -11.36
C PHE A 77 -6.81 15.08 -12.66
N ASP A 78 -6.24 15.28 -13.85
CA ASP A 78 -6.96 15.18 -15.13
C ASP A 78 -7.31 13.72 -15.50
N ASP A 79 -6.38 12.78 -15.26
CA ASP A 79 -6.55 11.35 -15.59
C ASP A 79 -5.82 10.42 -14.59
N PRO A 80 -6.34 10.25 -13.36
CA PRO A 80 -5.64 9.54 -12.28
C PRO A 80 -5.44 8.04 -12.57
N GLU A 81 -6.32 7.45 -13.39
CA GLU A 81 -6.23 6.03 -13.77
C GLU A 81 -5.00 5.73 -14.65
N SER A 82 -4.48 6.73 -15.37
CA SER A 82 -3.29 6.58 -16.23
C SER A 82 -1.99 6.42 -15.44
N PHE A 83 -1.99 6.68 -14.13
CA PHE A 83 -0.79 6.62 -13.28
C PHE A 83 -0.74 5.33 -12.43
N THR A 84 -1.66 4.39 -12.68
CA THR A 84 -1.73 3.14 -11.92
C THR A 84 -0.41 2.37 -12.01
N ALA A 85 0.09 1.91 -10.85
CA ALA A 85 1.37 1.21 -10.70
C ALA A 85 2.61 2.04 -11.06
N GLU A 86 2.50 3.38 -11.02
CA GLU A 86 3.63 4.30 -11.10
C GLU A 86 3.69 5.16 -9.83
N PRO A 87 4.91 5.42 -9.30
CA PRO A 87 5.09 6.38 -8.22
C PRO A 87 4.89 7.80 -8.76
N VAL A 88 4.04 8.57 -8.08
CA VAL A 88 3.74 9.96 -8.44
C VAL A 88 4.03 10.90 -7.30
N THR A 89 4.37 12.15 -7.63
CA THR A 89 4.40 13.25 -6.66
C THR A 89 3.32 14.26 -7.00
N VAL A 90 2.31 14.35 -6.14
CA VAL A 90 1.15 15.23 -6.34
C VAL A 90 1.00 16.24 -5.22
N ARG A 91 0.56 17.43 -5.56
CA ARG A 91 0.23 18.52 -4.64
C ARG A 91 -1.26 18.74 -4.67
N GLY A 92 -1.87 18.76 -3.49
CA GLY A 92 -3.29 19.00 -3.37
C GLY A 92 -3.62 19.65 -2.04
N LYS A 93 -4.76 20.32 -2.02
CA LYS A 93 -5.31 20.85 -0.77
C LYS A 93 -5.94 19.72 0.01
N ILE A 94 -5.63 19.59 1.29
CA ILE A 94 -6.31 18.65 2.19
C ILE A 94 -7.77 19.12 2.33
N VAL A 95 -8.68 18.32 1.78
CA VAL A 95 -10.13 18.58 1.81
C VAL A 95 -10.72 18.00 3.10
N GLU A 96 -10.31 16.79 3.44
CA GLU A 96 -10.85 16.03 4.57
C GLU A 96 -9.78 15.13 5.18
N VAL A 97 -9.85 14.90 6.48
CA VAL A 97 -8.99 13.96 7.20
C VAL A 97 -9.90 12.91 7.83
N LEU A 98 -9.86 11.69 7.29
CA LEU A 98 -10.71 10.57 7.72
C LEU A 98 -10.12 9.93 8.98
N SER A 99 -8.81 9.74 8.99
CA SER A 99 -8.06 9.16 10.10
C SER A 99 -6.62 9.69 10.13
N PRO A 100 -5.83 9.38 11.17
CA PRO A 100 -4.41 9.71 11.18
C PRO A 100 -3.62 9.10 10.02
N GLN A 101 -4.16 8.04 9.39
CA GLN A 101 -3.52 7.27 8.33
C GLN A 101 -4.19 7.47 6.97
N ALA A 102 -5.31 8.20 6.89
CA ALA A 102 -6.02 8.40 5.63
C ALA A 102 -6.65 9.79 5.56
N PHE A 103 -6.44 10.46 4.44
CA PHE A 103 -6.94 11.81 4.19
C PHE A 103 -7.21 12.01 2.70
N VAL A 104 -7.96 13.04 2.37
CA VAL A 104 -8.37 13.35 1.00
C VAL A 104 -7.69 14.64 0.57
N ILE A 105 -6.97 14.58 -0.54
CA ILE A 105 -6.42 15.76 -1.21
C ILE A 105 -7.26 16.10 -2.44
N GLY A 106 -7.31 17.37 -2.82
CA GLY A 106 -8.00 17.78 -4.03
C GLY A 106 -7.38 19.00 -4.70
N GLU A 107 -7.64 19.10 -6.00
CA GLU A 107 -7.31 20.23 -6.86
C GLU A 107 -8.55 20.58 -7.69
N GLY A 108 -9.03 21.83 -7.57
CA GLY A 108 -10.25 22.26 -8.24
C GLY A 108 -11.50 21.51 -7.76
N ASP A 109 -12.16 20.81 -8.69
CA ASP A 109 -13.37 20.00 -8.44
C ASP A 109 -13.06 18.50 -8.24
N MET A 110 -11.78 18.12 -8.27
CA MET A 110 -11.33 16.72 -8.23
C MET A 110 -10.66 16.41 -6.89
N ALA A 111 -10.84 15.18 -6.40
CA ALA A 111 -10.35 14.74 -5.10
C ALA A 111 -9.95 13.27 -5.14
N THR A 112 -8.91 12.94 -4.38
CA THR A 112 -8.28 11.61 -4.32
C THR A 112 -7.98 11.23 -2.88
N LEU A 113 -8.19 9.95 -2.56
CA LEU A 113 -7.84 9.38 -1.27
C LEU A 113 -6.34 9.11 -1.18
N VAL A 114 -5.75 9.45 -0.04
CA VAL A 114 -4.35 9.17 0.29
C VAL A 114 -4.31 8.36 1.57
N THR A 115 -3.60 7.23 1.55
CA THR A 115 -3.34 6.39 2.71
C THR A 115 -1.87 6.47 3.09
N ARG A 116 -1.54 6.35 4.37
CA ARG A 116 -0.16 6.30 4.88
C ARG A 116 -0.04 5.29 6.02
N PRO A 117 0.84 4.29 5.93
CA PRO A 117 0.96 3.24 6.95
C PRO A 117 1.53 3.78 8.27
N THR A 118 2.50 4.70 8.22
CA THR A 118 3.14 5.26 9.41
C THR A 118 3.00 6.78 9.44
N PRO A 119 2.20 7.37 10.35
CA PRO A 119 2.12 8.82 10.47
C PRO A 119 3.34 9.39 11.22
N ASP A 120 4.14 10.23 10.57
CA ASP A 120 5.38 10.85 11.11
C ASP A 120 5.18 11.92 12.19
N GLY A 121 4.08 11.87 12.95
CA GLY A 121 3.72 12.88 13.94
C GLY A 121 3.25 14.21 13.34
N VAL A 122 3.17 14.30 12.01
CA VAL A 122 2.56 15.43 11.29
C VAL A 122 1.05 15.39 11.45
N THR A 123 0.50 16.42 12.09
CA THR A 123 -0.95 16.62 12.20
C THR A 123 -1.47 17.23 10.92
N LEU A 124 -2.23 16.46 10.16
CA LEU A 124 -2.91 16.94 8.96
C LEU A 124 -4.16 17.72 9.36
N LEU A 125 -4.38 18.85 8.70
CA LEU A 125 -5.54 19.70 8.92
C LEU A 125 -6.14 20.08 7.56
N PRO A 126 -7.48 20.07 7.43
CA PRO A 126 -8.12 20.59 6.23
C PRO A 126 -7.72 22.03 5.99
N GLY A 127 -7.50 22.38 4.72
CA GLY A 127 -7.10 23.72 4.32
C GLY A 127 -5.63 23.85 3.90
N TYR A 128 -4.74 23.00 4.43
CA TYR A 128 -3.32 23.02 4.09
C TYR A 128 -3.07 22.38 2.72
N ILE A 129 -1.98 22.80 2.07
CA ILE A 129 -1.48 22.15 0.86
C ILE A 129 -0.49 21.06 1.29
N ALA A 130 -0.71 19.84 0.82
CA ALA A 130 0.20 18.73 1.01
C ALA A 130 0.81 18.34 -0.34
N GLN A 131 2.11 18.08 -0.33
CA GLN A 131 2.79 17.30 -1.36
C GLN A 131 2.85 15.85 -0.88
N VAL A 132 2.37 14.93 -1.71
CA VAL A 132 2.27 13.50 -1.42
C VAL A 132 3.06 12.77 -2.49
N THR A 133 3.94 11.88 -2.06
CA THR A 133 4.68 10.97 -2.95
C THR A 133 4.34 9.53 -2.59
N GLY A 134 3.96 8.74 -3.60
CA GLY A 134 3.54 7.36 -3.41
C GLY A 134 3.01 6.70 -4.67
N ASP A 135 2.61 5.44 -4.56
CA ASP A 135 2.09 4.66 -5.67
C ASP A 135 0.59 4.86 -5.85
N VAL A 136 0.16 4.94 -7.10
CA VAL A 136 -1.27 4.99 -7.44
C VAL A 136 -1.81 3.56 -7.62
N GLY A 137 -2.89 3.25 -6.90
CA GLY A 137 -3.60 1.99 -7.00
C GLY A 137 -5.11 2.15 -7.02
N THR A 138 -5.82 1.03 -7.13
CA THR A 138 -7.27 0.97 -6.96
C THR A 138 -7.62 0.70 -5.50
N PHE A 139 -8.49 1.52 -4.93
CA PHE A 139 -8.85 1.41 -3.53
C PHE A 139 -9.82 0.25 -3.32
N LEU A 140 -9.32 -0.78 -2.66
CA LEU A 140 -10.10 -1.87 -2.14
C LEU A 140 -9.93 -1.88 -0.62
N LEU A 141 -11.00 -1.51 0.09
CA LEU A 141 -11.01 -1.43 1.56
C LEU A 141 -10.31 -2.62 2.24
N PRO A 142 -10.63 -3.90 1.93
CA PRO A 142 -9.97 -5.02 2.60
C PRO A 142 -8.46 -5.09 2.35
N GLU A 143 -7.98 -4.71 1.16
CA GLU A 143 -6.54 -4.73 0.86
C GLU A 143 -5.80 -3.61 1.60
N VAL A 144 -6.41 -2.43 1.68
CA VAL A 144 -5.85 -1.30 2.42
C VAL A 144 -5.85 -1.56 3.93
N GLU A 145 -6.88 -2.19 4.48
CA GLU A 145 -6.90 -2.60 5.89
C GLU A 145 -5.80 -3.62 6.21
N GLU A 146 -5.54 -4.55 5.29
CA GLU A 146 -4.44 -5.52 5.40
C GLU A 146 -3.07 -4.83 5.37
N ASP A 147 -2.87 -3.88 4.46
CA ASP A 147 -1.64 -3.09 4.33
C ASP A 147 -1.36 -2.23 5.57
N LEU A 148 -2.37 -1.49 6.02
CA LEU A 148 -2.28 -0.63 7.20
C LEU A 148 -2.28 -1.42 8.53
N GLY A 149 -2.68 -2.70 8.49
CA GLY A 149 -2.83 -3.55 9.68
C GLY A 149 -3.88 -3.05 10.67
N GLN A 150 -4.93 -2.37 10.19
CA GLN A 150 -5.99 -1.80 11.02
C GLN A 150 -7.37 -1.94 10.36
N ASP A 151 -8.40 -1.94 11.19
CA ASP A 151 -9.82 -1.94 10.79
C ASP A 151 -10.26 -0.48 10.57
N LEU A 152 -10.66 -0.15 9.35
CA LEU A 152 -11.15 1.16 8.92
C LEU A 152 -12.69 1.17 8.96
N ASP A 153 -13.30 2.33 9.19
CA ASP A 153 -14.78 2.43 9.25
C ASP A 153 -15.40 2.50 7.85
N ASP A 154 -16.03 1.41 7.38
CA ASP A 154 -16.58 1.25 6.02
C ASP A 154 -17.40 2.46 5.52
N GLU A 155 -18.18 3.09 6.39
CA GLU A 155 -19.13 4.15 6.02
C GLU A 155 -18.41 5.41 5.50
N GLY A 156 -17.19 5.68 5.99
CA GLY A 156 -16.35 6.80 5.56
C GLY A 156 -15.59 6.55 4.24
N TYR A 157 -15.39 5.28 3.85
CA TYR A 157 -14.55 4.91 2.71
C TYR A 157 -15.33 4.40 1.50
N ALA A 158 -16.63 4.08 1.66
CA ALA A 158 -17.47 3.54 0.58
C ALA A 158 -17.55 4.42 -0.68
N VAL A 159 -17.29 5.73 -0.57
CA VAL A 159 -17.26 6.65 -1.73
C VAL A 159 -16.01 6.49 -2.60
N PHE A 160 -14.96 5.88 -2.07
CA PHE A 160 -13.68 5.67 -2.74
C PHE A 160 -13.51 4.24 -3.27
N GLU A 161 -14.45 3.33 -2.99
CA GLU A 161 -14.42 1.94 -3.47
C GLU A 161 -14.29 1.88 -4.99
N ASP A 162 -13.37 1.03 -5.48
CA ASP A 162 -12.99 0.89 -6.90
C ASP A 162 -12.42 2.19 -7.54
N GLY A 163 -12.14 3.23 -6.74
CA GLY A 163 -11.55 4.49 -7.20
C GLY A 163 -10.02 4.53 -7.08
N PRO A 164 -9.35 5.54 -7.68
CA PRO A 164 -7.92 5.73 -7.51
C PRO A 164 -7.58 6.20 -6.09
N TYR A 165 -6.53 5.63 -5.50
CA TYR A 165 -5.92 6.12 -4.26
C TYR A 165 -4.40 6.15 -4.40
N ILE A 166 -3.76 6.91 -3.50
CA ILE A 166 -2.31 6.98 -3.39
C ILE A 166 -1.88 6.32 -2.09
N ALA A 167 -1.07 5.27 -2.19
CA ALA A 167 -0.35 4.68 -1.07
C ALA A 167 0.90 5.54 -0.80
N ALA A 168 0.78 6.50 0.10
CA ALA A 168 1.81 7.49 0.36
C ALA A 168 2.98 6.91 1.14
N VAL A 169 4.17 7.15 0.59
CA VAL A 169 5.46 6.88 1.24
C VAL A 169 5.98 8.13 1.93
N ASP A 170 5.77 9.32 1.32
CA ASP A 170 6.14 10.61 1.90
C ASP A 170 4.99 11.62 1.82
N VAL A 171 4.84 12.43 2.87
CA VAL A 171 3.87 13.52 2.93
C VAL A 171 4.53 14.76 3.53
N ASN A 172 4.70 15.79 2.70
CA ASN A 172 5.24 17.07 3.10
C ASN A 172 4.15 18.16 3.09
N LEU A 173 3.99 18.86 4.22
CA LEU A 173 3.10 20.02 4.29
C LEU A 173 3.81 21.25 3.74
N LEU A 174 3.18 21.92 2.78
CA LEU A 174 3.67 23.17 2.20
C LEU A 174 3.05 24.36 2.96
N ASP A 175 3.87 25.36 3.25
CA ASP A 175 3.40 26.64 3.79
C ASP A 175 2.51 27.35 2.75
N GLU A 176 1.42 27.98 3.20
CA GLU A 176 0.61 28.86 2.33
C GLU A 176 1.42 30.13 2.01
N ASP A 177 1.76 30.37 0.74
CA ASP A 177 2.35 31.64 0.24
C ASP A 177 1.38 32.84 0.36
#